data_AF-A0A0F9IY44-F1
#
_entry.id   AF-A0A0F9IY44-F1
#
_cell.length_a   1.000
_cell.length_b   1.000
_cell.length_c   1.000
_cell.angle_alpha   90.00
_cell.angle_beta   90.00
_cell.angle_gamma   90.00
#
_symmetry.space_group_name_H-M   'P 1'
#
loop_
_entity.id
_entity.type
_entity.pdbx_description
1 polymer ?
#
loop_
_entity_poly.entity_id
_entity_poly.type
_entity_poly.pdbx_seq_one_letter_code
_entity_poly.pdbx_strand_id
1 'polypeptide(L)'
;MAGRIENRIDTFHFGGNGAFSFAIDNAALTDQSINTGKSERRVRFTDTSTPMVVDSNVFIDNTTNYDGLKRVAAKAASSFDIVAPFTAETTSSATANVWLQQENDWKFVGFEIHLNSASATSENLTVTIDSGLGAAWDVLVYSQDMNTVQDLLYYPEKEIPMAAADILKFAWTNTNGELFGLKVKSRQVN
;
A
#
# COMPACT_ATOMS: atom_id res chain seq x y z
N MET A 1 -17.12 -5.13 29.21
CA MET A 1 -17.15 -6.34 28.36
C MET A 1 -16.24 -6.09 27.17
N ALA A 2 -15.00 -6.56 27.20
CA ALA A 2 -14.16 -6.52 26.02
C ALA A 2 -14.69 -7.59 25.06
N GLY A 3 -15.29 -7.17 23.95
CA GLY A 3 -15.73 -8.09 22.90
C GLY A 3 -14.51 -8.85 22.41
N ARG A 4 -14.53 -10.17 22.53
CA ARG A 4 -13.54 -11.06 21.94
C ARG A 4 -13.57 -10.84 20.43
N ILE A 5 -12.64 -10.06 19.90
CA ILE A 5 -12.51 -9.91 18.45
C ILE A 5 -12.12 -11.29 17.93
N GLU A 6 -13.02 -11.84 17.11
CA GLU A 6 -12.91 -13.16 16.51
C GLU A 6 -11.66 -13.24 15.62
N ASN A 7 -11.19 -14.46 15.39
CA ASN A 7 -10.05 -14.84 14.55
C ASN A 7 -10.29 -14.50 13.05
N ARG A 8 -10.57 -13.23 12.77
CA ARG A 8 -10.98 -12.70 11.46
C ARG A 8 -9.73 -12.44 10.63
N ILE A 9 -9.81 -12.82 9.36
CA ILE A 9 -8.83 -12.45 8.35
C ILE A 9 -9.30 -11.15 7.71
N ASP A 10 -8.47 -10.11 7.81
CA ASP A 10 -8.68 -8.85 7.11
C ASP A 10 -8.00 -8.88 5.75
N THR A 11 -8.64 -8.27 4.75
CA THR A 11 -8.12 -8.18 3.39
C THR A 11 -7.94 -6.72 3.00
N PHE A 12 -6.73 -6.38 2.60
CA PHE A 12 -6.38 -5.08 2.08
C PHE A 12 -6.23 -5.17 0.57
N HIS A 13 -6.78 -4.20 -0.14
CA HIS A 13 -6.76 -4.13 -1.59
C HIS A 13 -5.81 -3.04 -2.04
N PHE A 14 -4.85 -3.37 -2.90
CA PHE A 14 -4.00 -2.41 -3.59
C PHE A 14 -4.22 -2.60 -5.08
N GLY A 15 -4.17 -1.52 -5.85
CA GLY A 15 -4.35 -1.62 -7.28
C GLY A 15 -3.84 -0.41 -8.01
N GLY A 16 -3.28 -0.64 -9.19
CA GLY A 16 -2.75 0.42 -10.02
C GLY A 16 -2.08 -0.07 -11.29
N ASN A 17 -1.52 0.84 -12.08
CA ASN A 17 -0.73 0.54 -13.27
C ASN A 17 0.68 1.12 -13.13
N GLY A 18 1.71 0.28 -13.16
CA GLY A 18 3.10 0.70 -12.96
C GLY A 18 3.67 0.31 -11.59
N ALA A 19 4.73 1.00 -11.19
CA ALA A 19 5.56 0.62 -10.05
C ALA A 19 4.81 0.60 -8.71
N PHE A 20 5.24 -0.27 -7.81
CA PHE A 20 4.70 -0.38 -6.44
C PHE A 20 5.13 0.75 -5.50
N SER A 21 5.99 1.65 -5.99
CA SER A 21 6.39 2.88 -5.31
C SER A 21 6.53 3.99 -6.35
N PHE A 22 5.99 5.16 -6.04
CA PHE A 22 6.14 6.35 -6.88
C PHE A 22 6.27 7.61 -6.04
N ALA A 23 6.97 8.60 -6.60
CA ALA A 23 7.16 9.89 -5.97
C ALA A 23 5.86 10.70 -6.00
N ILE A 24 5.61 11.40 -4.90
CA ILE A 24 4.60 12.43 -4.80
C ILE A 24 5.29 13.77 -5.10
N ASP A 25 4.64 14.64 -5.87
CA ASP A 25 5.21 15.92 -6.24
C ASP A 25 5.45 16.79 -5.00
N ASN A 26 6.51 17.61 -5.02
CA ASN A 26 6.74 18.64 -4.01
C ASN A 26 5.74 19.79 -4.24
N ALA A 27 4.58 19.69 -3.60
CA ALA A 27 3.46 20.58 -3.79
C ALA A 27 2.69 20.78 -2.49
N ALA A 28 2.01 21.92 -2.37
CA ALA A 28 1.09 22.16 -1.27
C ALA A 28 -0.13 21.23 -1.39
N LEU A 29 -0.45 20.52 -0.32
CA LEU A 29 -1.64 19.68 -0.26
C LEU A 29 -2.90 20.56 -0.20
N THR A 30 -4.00 20.06 -0.79
CA THR A 30 -5.27 20.81 -0.83
C THR A 30 -6.40 20.07 -0.16
N ASP A 31 -7.27 20.81 0.53
CA ASP A 31 -8.50 20.28 1.12
C ASP A 31 -9.56 20.04 0.04
N GLN A 32 -10.03 18.80 -0.08
CA GLN A 32 -11.12 18.42 -0.99
C GLN A 32 -12.44 18.16 -0.28
N SER A 33 -12.48 18.37 1.04
CA SER A 33 -13.66 18.13 1.89
C SER A 33 -14.80 19.13 1.61
N ILE A 34 -14.47 20.34 1.15
CA ILE A 34 -15.45 21.42 0.92
C ILE A 34 -16.12 21.29 -0.46
N ASN A 35 -15.43 20.73 -1.46
CA ASN A 35 -15.84 20.83 -2.86
C ASN A 35 -16.76 19.70 -3.36
N THR A 36 -17.04 18.68 -2.55
CA THR A 36 -17.67 17.45 -3.07
C THR A 36 -19.02 17.09 -2.47
N GLY A 37 -19.52 17.82 -1.46
CA GLY A 37 -20.78 17.44 -0.78
C GLY A 37 -20.74 16.02 -0.19
N LYS A 38 -19.54 15.46 -0.02
CA LYS A 38 -19.32 14.10 0.49
C LYS A 38 -19.15 14.14 2.00
N SER A 39 -19.59 13.09 2.67
CA SER A 39 -19.49 12.94 4.13
C SER A 39 -18.07 12.67 4.64
N GLU A 40 -17.09 12.52 3.74
CA GLU A 40 -15.72 12.14 4.08
C GLU A 40 -14.75 13.29 3.86
N ARG A 41 -13.86 13.52 4.84
CA ARG A 41 -12.74 14.47 4.71
C ARG A 41 -11.67 13.90 3.79
N ARG A 42 -11.17 14.73 2.88
CA ARG A 42 -10.27 14.32 1.80
C ARG A 42 -9.11 15.28 1.65
N VAL A 43 -7.92 14.73 1.43
CA VAL A 43 -6.70 15.49 1.16
C VAL A 43 -6.16 15.08 -0.19
N ARG A 44 -5.89 16.05 -1.05
CA ARG A 44 -5.34 15.81 -2.38
C ARG A 44 -3.82 15.93 -2.39
N PHE A 45 -3.21 14.91 -2.95
CA PHE A 45 -1.80 14.85 -3.34
C PHE A 45 -1.69 15.06 -4.86
N THR A 46 -0.65 15.78 -5.28
CA THR A 46 -0.30 15.93 -6.70
C THR A 46 0.81 14.96 -7.04
N ASP A 47 0.74 14.38 -8.23
CA ASP A 47 1.74 13.44 -8.74
C ASP A 47 1.73 13.40 -10.27
N THR A 48 2.81 12.90 -10.88
CA THR A 48 2.96 12.88 -12.34
C THR A 48 2.41 11.63 -13.04
N SER A 49 2.14 10.54 -12.32
CA SER A 49 1.87 9.23 -12.94
C SER A 49 0.67 8.46 -12.37
N THR A 50 -0.06 9.02 -11.39
CA THR A 50 -1.07 8.38 -10.52
C THR A 50 -1.42 6.94 -10.88
N PRO A 51 -0.58 5.96 -10.49
CA PRO A 51 -0.80 4.59 -10.91
C PRO A 51 -2.06 4.01 -10.24
N MET A 52 -2.49 4.56 -9.11
CA MET A 52 -3.47 3.95 -8.20
C MET A 52 -4.90 3.84 -8.75
N VAL A 53 -5.72 2.99 -8.13
CA VAL A 53 -7.17 2.87 -8.38
C VAL A 53 -7.97 3.37 -7.17
N VAL A 54 -9.17 3.90 -7.38
CA VAL A 54 -10.09 4.31 -6.29
C VAL A 54 -10.43 3.12 -5.40
N ASP A 55 -10.61 3.37 -4.09
CA ASP A 55 -10.85 2.37 -3.03
C ASP A 55 -9.70 1.39 -2.77
N SER A 56 -8.55 1.58 -3.43
CA SER A 56 -7.31 0.92 -3.04
C SER A 56 -6.69 1.53 -1.78
N ASN A 57 -5.81 0.78 -1.13
CA ASN A 57 -4.96 1.23 -0.05
C ASN A 57 -3.65 1.77 -0.63
N VAL A 58 -3.04 2.70 0.12
CA VAL A 58 -1.73 3.29 -0.16
C VAL A 58 -1.03 3.53 1.15
N PHE A 59 0.26 3.24 1.23
CA PHE A 59 1.11 3.68 2.33
C PHE A 59 1.81 4.98 1.91
N ILE A 60 1.54 6.07 2.62
CA ILE A 60 2.23 7.34 2.42
C ILE A 60 3.44 7.36 3.35
N ASP A 61 4.59 7.74 2.80
CA ASP A 61 5.85 7.84 3.54
C ASP A 61 6.53 9.18 3.28
N ASN A 62 7.33 9.65 4.23
CA ASN A 62 8.06 10.92 4.22
C ASN A 62 7.15 12.17 4.12
N THR A 63 6.05 12.16 4.87
CA THR A 63 5.21 13.32 5.16
C THR A 63 5.19 13.59 6.66
N THR A 64 4.76 14.79 7.05
CA THR A 64 4.65 15.16 8.48
C THR A 64 3.32 14.68 9.06
N ASN A 65 2.22 14.82 8.31
CA ASN A 65 0.87 14.61 8.85
C ASN A 65 0.14 13.40 8.27
N TYR A 66 0.69 12.76 7.23
CA TYR A 66 -0.05 11.78 6.44
C TYR A 66 0.63 10.41 6.34
N ASP A 67 1.70 10.18 7.10
CA ASP A 67 2.38 8.89 7.08
C ASP A 67 1.45 7.74 7.49
N GLY A 68 1.73 6.58 6.93
CA GLY A 68 1.00 5.34 7.18
C GLY A 68 -0.01 4.96 6.10
N LEU A 69 -0.75 3.90 6.39
CA LEU A 69 -1.74 3.32 5.49
C LEU A 69 -3.00 4.21 5.38
N LYS A 70 -3.42 4.53 4.16
CA LYS A 70 -4.60 5.34 3.82
C LYS A 70 -5.41 4.64 2.73
N ARG A 71 -6.69 5.02 2.61
CA ARG A 71 -7.54 4.64 1.47
C ARG A 71 -7.59 5.76 0.44
N VAL A 72 -7.47 5.40 -0.84
CA VAL A 72 -7.64 6.30 -1.99
C VAL A 72 -9.14 6.54 -2.24
N ALA A 73 -9.57 7.79 -2.11
CA ALA A 73 -10.97 8.22 -2.19
C ALA A 73 -11.38 8.76 -3.57
N ALA A 74 -10.41 9.20 -4.37
CA ALA A 74 -10.58 9.66 -5.74
C ALA A 74 -9.24 9.64 -6.50
N LYS A 75 -9.32 9.59 -7.83
CA LYS A 75 -8.19 9.63 -8.75
C LYS A 75 -8.48 10.63 -9.88
N ALA A 76 -7.50 11.46 -10.22
CA ALA A 76 -7.44 12.23 -11.46
C ALA A 76 -6.10 11.94 -12.19
N ALA A 77 -5.87 12.56 -13.34
CA ALA A 77 -4.69 12.28 -14.18
C ALA A 77 -3.35 12.66 -13.54
N SER A 78 -3.34 13.58 -12.56
CA SER A 78 -2.12 14.09 -11.90
C SER A 78 -2.35 14.36 -10.41
N SER A 79 -3.27 13.61 -9.82
CA SER A 79 -3.56 13.72 -8.41
C SER A 79 -4.39 12.54 -7.92
N PHE A 80 -4.27 12.24 -6.64
CA PHE A 80 -5.19 11.37 -5.93
C PHE A 80 -5.62 12.01 -4.61
N ASP A 81 -6.80 11.62 -4.15
CA ASP A 81 -7.32 12.05 -2.86
C ASP A 81 -7.25 10.87 -1.90
N ILE A 82 -6.76 11.07 -0.69
CA ILE A 82 -6.87 10.10 0.41
C ILE A 82 -7.98 10.49 1.38
N VAL A 83 -8.49 9.51 2.14
CA VAL A 83 -9.38 9.79 3.28
C VAL A 83 -8.55 10.17 4.49
N ALA A 84 -8.53 11.46 4.84
CA ALA A 84 -7.84 12.01 6.00
C ALA A 84 -8.39 13.39 6.37
N PRO A 85 -8.29 13.83 7.64
CA PRO A 85 -8.52 15.22 7.99
C PRO A 85 -7.44 16.12 7.37
N PHE A 86 -7.85 17.27 6.81
CA PHE A 86 -6.90 18.20 6.22
C PHE A 86 -6.10 18.94 7.29
N THR A 87 -4.77 18.85 7.15
CA THR A 87 -3.75 19.66 7.81
C THR A 87 -2.84 20.23 6.71
N ALA A 88 -2.64 21.54 6.70
CA ALA A 88 -1.84 22.18 5.67
C ALA A 88 -0.37 21.70 5.73
N GLU A 89 0.15 21.25 4.61
CA GLU A 89 1.53 20.77 4.46
C GLU A 89 1.99 20.93 3.00
N THR A 90 3.30 21.08 2.80
CA THR A 90 3.96 20.95 1.49
C THR A 90 4.86 19.73 1.54
N THR A 91 4.63 18.78 0.65
CA THR A 91 5.46 17.57 0.50
C THR A 91 6.85 17.93 -0.02
N SER A 92 7.88 17.16 0.30
CA SER A 92 9.24 17.41 -0.21
C SER A 92 9.80 16.21 -0.97
N SER A 93 9.85 15.04 -0.32
CA SER A 93 10.30 13.75 -0.87
C SER A 93 9.32 12.63 -0.53
N ALA A 94 8.03 12.97 -0.48
CA ALA A 94 6.99 12.03 -0.12
C ALA A 94 6.85 10.93 -1.18
N THR A 95 6.49 9.73 -0.76
CA THR A 95 6.23 8.60 -1.65
C THR A 95 4.92 7.92 -1.32
N ALA A 96 4.30 7.35 -2.33
CA ALA A 96 3.16 6.47 -2.20
C ALA A 96 3.59 5.05 -2.54
N ASN A 97 3.28 4.11 -1.65
CA ASN A 97 3.84 2.76 -1.67
C ASN A 97 2.76 1.69 -1.49
N VAL A 98 3.01 0.50 -2.04
CA VAL A 98 2.22 -0.72 -1.80
C VAL A 98 2.77 -1.44 -0.58
N TRP A 99 2.59 -0.86 0.60
CA TRP A 99 3.03 -1.44 1.87
C TRP A 99 1.85 -1.64 2.83
N LEU A 100 2.00 -2.55 3.79
CA LEU A 100 1.03 -2.78 4.85
C LEU A 100 1.70 -2.65 6.22
N GLN A 101 1.10 -1.81 7.07
CA GLN A 101 1.40 -1.68 8.49
C GLN A 101 0.07 -1.64 9.24
N GLN A 102 0.06 -2.09 10.49
CA GLN A 102 -1.13 -2.07 11.34
C GLN A 102 -0.77 -1.55 12.73
N GLU A 103 -1.75 -0.97 13.43
CA GLU A 103 -1.52 -0.28 14.72
C GLU A 103 -1.22 -1.24 15.88
N ASN A 104 -1.63 -2.50 15.78
CA ASN A 104 -1.38 -3.54 16.78
C ASN A 104 -0.59 -4.69 16.15
N ASP A 105 -0.05 -5.55 17.01
CA ASP A 105 0.56 -6.81 16.58
C ASP A 105 -0.41 -7.61 15.71
N TRP A 106 0.13 -8.20 14.65
CA TRP A 106 -0.66 -8.83 13.61
C TRP A 106 0.10 -10.01 13.02
N LYS A 107 -0.56 -10.73 12.12
CA LYS A 107 0.04 -11.83 11.38
C LYS A 107 -0.18 -11.63 9.90
N PHE A 108 0.89 -11.78 9.13
CA PHE A 108 0.79 -11.88 7.69
C PHE A 108 0.34 -13.29 7.30
N VAL A 109 -0.80 -13.37 6.60
CA VAL A 109 -1.45 -14.63 6.24
C VAL A 109 -1.10 -15.04 4.81
N GLY A 110 -0.94 -14.10 3.89
CA GLY A 110 -0.64 -14.36 2.48
C GLY A 110 -1.07 -13.22 1.57
N PHE A 111 -0.78 -13.34 0.27
CA PHE A 111 -1.25 -12.40 -0.74
C PHE A 111 -1.65 -13.09 -2.04
N GLU A 112 -2.46 -12.38 -2.82
CA GLU A 112 -2.86 -12.77 -4.18
C GLU A 112 -2.66 -11.56 -5.09
N ILE A 113 -1.98 -11.72 -6.21
CA ILE A 113 -1.85 -10.68 -7.24
C ILE A 113 -2.39 -11.22 -8.57
N HIS A 114 -3.13 -10.35 -9.26
CA HIS A 114 -3.60 -10.55 -10.62
C HIS A 114 -3.17 -9.37 -11.50
N LEU A 115 -2.67 -9.67 -12.69
CA LEU A 115 -2.33 -8.70 -13.73
C LEU A 115 -3.32 -8.79 -14.90
N ASN A 116 -3.63 -7.64 -15.52
CA ASN A 116 -4.46 -7.60 -16.73
C ASN A 116 -3.85 -8.37 -17.91
N SER A 117 -2.51 -8.46 -17.96
CA SER A 117 -1.78 -9.34 -18.86
C SER A 117 -0.50 -9.85 -18.21
N ALA A 118 0.04 -10.97 -18.69
CA ALA A 118 1.29 -11.51 -18.17
C ALA A 118 2.44 -10.51 -18.41
N SER A 119 3.27 -10.26 -17.39
CA SER A 119 4.43 -9.38 -17.56
C SER A 119 5.39 -9.97 -18.61
N ALA A 120 5.95 -9.10 -19.45
CA ALA A 120 6.88 -9.48 -20.51
C ALA A 120 8.35 -9.20 -20.16
N THR A 121 8.60 -8.66 -18.96
CA THR A 121 9.93 -8.28 -18.48
C THR A 121 10.31 -9.10 -17.25
N SER A 122 11.57 -9.53 -17.19
CA SER A 122 12.14 -10.17 -16.01
C SER A 122 12.49 -9.12 -14.97
N GLU A 123 11.67 -9.09 -13.92
CA GLU A 123 11.76 -8.19 -12.77
C GLU A 123 11.19 -8.92 -11.57
N ASN A 124 11.87 -8.83 -10.42
CA ASN A 124 11.40 -9.51 -9.23
C ASN A 124 10.32 -8.69 -8.51
N LEU A 125 9.19 -9.33 -8.23
CA LEU A 125 8.34 -8.93 -7.12
C LEU A 125 8.98 -9.45 -5.83
N THR A 126 9.18 -8.56 -4.87
CA THR A 126 9.73 -8.90 -3.55
C THR A 126 8.75 -8.53 -2.45
N VAL A 127 8.71 -9.36 -1.42
CA VAL A 127 7.98 -9.10 -0.17
C VAL A 127 8.99 -9.16 0.96
N THR A 128 9.13 -8.05 1.67
CA THR A 128 10.07 -7.89 2.78
C THR A 128 9.36 -7.43 4.03
N ILE A 129 9.85 -7.87 5.18
CA ILE A 129 9.51 -7.30 6.47
C ILE A 129 10.61 -6.28 6.76
N ASP A 130 10.22 -5.01 6.83
CA ASP A 130 11.04 -3.94 7.38
C ASP A 130 10.73 -3.85 8.87
N SER A 131 11.71 -4.24 9.69
CA SER A 131 11.47 -4.39 11.11
C SER A 131 11.54 -3.04 11.82
N GLY A 132 10.60 -2.79 12.74
CA GLY A 132 10.67 -1.64 13.63
C GLY A 132 11.92 -1.61 14.53
N LEU A 133 12.64 -2.74 14.65
CA LEU A 133 13.92 -2.84 15.38
C LEU A 133 15.13 -2.36 14.54
N GLY A 134 14.91 -2.01 13.28
CA GLY A 134 15.89 -1.47 12.35
C GLY A 134 16.42 -2.51 11.34
N ALA A 135 17.06 -1.99 10.30
CA ALA A 135 17.40 -2.71 9.06
C ALA A 135 18.23 -4.00 9.21
N ALA A 136 18.90 -4.21 10.35
CA ALA A 136 19.61 -5.45 10.63
C ALA A 136 18.67 -6.67 10.83
N TRP A 137 17.38 -6.40 11.07
CA TRP A 137 16.34 -7.39 11.31
C TRP A 137 15.36 -7.51 10.14
N ASP A 138 15.64 -6.85 9.02
CA ASP A 138 14.81 -6.95 7.84
C ASP A 138 14.90 -8.35 7.24
N VAL A 139 13.77 -8.88 6.78
CA VAL A 139 13.67 -10.25 6.28
C VAL A 139 13.02 -10.27 4.91
N LEU A 140 13.68 -10.92 3.95
CA LEU A 140 13.05 -11.30 2.68
C LEU A 140 12.12 -12.49 2.90
N VAL A 141 10.82 -12.26 2.75
CA VAL A 141 9.78 -13.28 2.92
C VAL A 141 9.57 -14.05 1.61
N TYR A 142 9.54 -13.33 0.49
CA TYR A 142 9.21 -13.89 -0.80
C TYR A 142 9.88 -13.10 -1.94
N SER A 143 10.31 -13.81 -2.98
CA SER A 143 10.83 -13.22 -4.21
C SER A 143 10.41 -14.09 -5.40
N GLN A 144 9.89 -13.46 -6.44
CA GLN A 144 9.45 -14.13 -7.67
C GLN A 144 9.77 -13.27 -8.88
N ASP A 145 10.41 -13.87 -9.89
CA ASP A 145 10.51 -13.24 -11.21
C ASP A 145 9.11 -13.20 -11.84
N MET A 146 8.66 -12.00 -12.18
CA MET A 146 7.33 -11.77 -12.74
C MET A 146 7.27 -12.04 -14.25
N ASN A 147 8.37 -12.36 -14.92
CA ASN A 147 8.33 -12.68 -16.35
C ASN A 147 7.33 -13.82 -16.64
N THR A 148 6.42 -13.59 -17.57
CA THR A 148 5.30 -14.48 -17.96
C THR A 148 4.28 -14.79 -16.86
N VAL A 149 4.43 -14.20 -15.66
CA VAL A 149 3.47 -14.37 -14.56
C VAL A 149 2.33 -13.39 -14.75
N GLN A 150 1.10 -13.89 -14.65
CA GLN A 150 -0.12 -13.09 -14.65
C GLN A 150 -0.85 -13.17 -13.31
N ASP A 151 -0.95 -14.38 -12.77
CA ASP A 151 -1.55 -14.67 -11.48
C ASP A 151 -0.50 -15.26 -10.56
N LEU A 152 -0.42 -14.74 -9.34
CA LEU A 152 0.47 -15.26 -8.33
C LEU A 152 -0.22 -15.29 -6.97
N LEU A 153 -0.08 -16.43 -6.31
CA LEU A 153 -0.67 -16.72 -5.01
C LEU A 153 0.43 -17.18 -4.07
N TYR A 154 0.54 -16.52 -2.91
CA TYR A 154 1.50 -16.92 -1.89
C TYR A 154 0.84 -16.98 -0.51
N TYR A 155 0.93 -18.15 0.11
CA TYR A 155 0.59 -18.39 1.51
C TYR A 155 1.78 -19.10 2.17
N PRO A 156 2.42 -18.49 3.17
CA PRO A 156 3.48 -19.18 3.91
C PRO A 156 2.91 -20.40 4.64
N GLU A 157 3.74 -21.43 4.84
CA GLU A 157 3.33 -22.65 5.57
C GLU A 157 2.81 -22.36 6.98
N LYS A 158 3.31 -21.28 7.59
CA LYS A 158 2.85 -20.72 8.85
C LYS A 158 2.70 -19.22 8.71
N GLU A 159 1.64 -18.68 9.31
CA GLU A 159 1.44 -17.24 9.40
C GLU A 159 2.65 -16.58 10.08
N ILE A 160 3.10 -15.47 9.50
CA ILE A 160 4.30 -14.78 9.97
C ILE A 160 3.87 -13.73 10.99
N PRO A 161 4.35 -13.81 12.25
CA PRO A 161 4.05 -12.79 13.25
C PRO A 161 4.74 -11.46 12.88
N MET A 162 4.02 -10.37 13.07
CA MET A 162 4.43 -9.00 12.79
C MET A 162 4.17 -8.17 14.05
N ALA A 163 5.15 -7.41 14.51
CA ALA A 163 4.92 -6.40 15.53
C ALA A 163 4.15 -5.20 14.94
N ALA A 164 3.50 -4.41 15.79
CA ALA A 164 2.82 -3.17 15.37
C ALA A 164 3.74 -2.21 14.58
N ALA A 165 5.03 -2.16 14.91
CA ALA A 165 5.99 -1.29 14.24
C ALA A 165 6.51 -1.85 12.91
N ASP A 166 6.33 -3.14 12.62
CA ASP A 166 6.86 -3.77 11.42
C ASP A 166 6.03 -3.39 10.18
N ILE A 167 6.72 -3.19 9.06
CA ILE A 167 6.10 -2.85 7.77
C ILE A 167 6.32 -4.02 6.80
N LEU A 168 5.23 -4.52 6.22
CA LEU A 168 5.29 -5.47 5.10
C LEU A 168 5.38 -4.70 3.79
N LYS A 169 6.56 -4.69 3.18
CA LYS A 169 6.85 -3.96 1.95
C LYS A 169 6.76 -4.87 0.74
N PHE A 170 5.93 -4.49 -0.23
CA PHE A 170 5.95 -5.04 -1.57
C PHE A 170 6.74 -4.11 -2.49
N ALA A 171 7.66 -4.67 -3.27
CA ALA A 171 8.39 -3.91 -4.28
C ALA A 171 8.41 -4.67 -5.61
N TRP A 172 8.00 -3.97 -6.67
CA TRP A 172 8.06 -4.42 -8.05
C TRP A 172 8.05 -3.17 -8.95
N THR A 173 9.00 -3.09 -9.88
CA THR A 173 9.15 -1.93 -10.78
C THR A 173 8.02 -1.86 -11.80
N ASN A 174 7.52 -3.03 -12.27
CA ASN A 174 6.44 -3.13 -13.24
C ASN A 174 6.68 -2.24 -14.46
N THR A 175 7.84 -2.38 -15.10
CA THR A 175 8.25 -1.52 -16.22
C THR A 175 7.30 -1.62 -17.41
N ASN A 176 6.59 -2.73 -17.58
CA ASN A 176 5.56 -2.88 -18.61
C ASN A 176 4.26 -2.09 -18.34
N GLY A 177 4.09 -1.57 -17.11
CA GLY A 177 2.92 -0.78 -16.75
C GLY A 177 1.64 -1.61 -16.64
N GLU A 178 1.75 -2.89 -16.29
CA GLU A 178 0.61 -3.78 -16.13
C GLU A 178 -0.34 -3.23 -15.05
N LEU A 179 -1.64 -3.28 -15.33
CA LEU A 179 -2.68 -3.01 -14.36
C LEU A 179 -2.74 -4.21 -13.40
N PHE A 180 -2.46 -3.98 -12.13
CA PHE A 180 -2.46 -5.00 -11.09
C PHE A 180 -3.59 -4.80 -10.09
N GLY A 181 -4.06 -5.91 -9.53
CA GLY A 181 -4.82 -5.97 -8.29
C GLY A 181 -4.13 -6.90 -7.30
N LEU A 182 -3.71 -6.35 -6.17
CA LEU A 182 -3.07 -7.08 -5.08
C LEU A 182 -4.02 -7.14 -3.87
N LYS A 183 -4.22 -8.34 -3.33
CA LYS A 183 -4.95 -8.59 -2.09
C LYS A 183 -3.96 -9.07 -1.05
N VAL A 184 -3.84 -8.35 0.06
CA VAL A 184 -2.99 -8.73 1.20
C VAL A 184 -3.89 -9.18 2.33
N LYS A 185 -3.66 -10.40 2.84
CA LYS A 185 -4.43 -10.99 3.93
C LYS A 185 -3.64 -10.91 5.22
N SER A 186 -4.31 -10.44 6.26
CA SER A 186 -3.72 -10.32 7.59
C SER A 186 -4.68 -10.79 8.67
N ARG A 187 -4.18 -10.93 9.88
CA ARG A 187 -4.98 -11.23 11.07
C ARG A 187 -4.45 -10.45 12.25
N GLN A 188 -5.34 -9.78 12.97
CA GLN A 188 -5.00 -9.09 14.22
C GLN A 188 -4.66 -10.07 15.34
N VAL A 189 -3.67 -9.74 16.17
CA VAL A 189 -3.32 -10.45 17.39
C VAL A 189 -3.75 -9.58 18.57
N ASN A 190 -4.51 -10.17 19.50
CA ASN A 190 -4.96 -9.47 20.72
C ASN A 190 -3.85 -9.40 21.76
#